data_AF-A0A7W1BH24-F1
#
_entry.id   AF-A0A7W1BH24-F1
#
_cell.length_a   1.000
_cell.length_b   1.000
_cell.length_c   1.000
_cell.angle_alpha   90.00
_cell.angle_beta   90.00
_cell.angle_gamma   90.00
#
_symmetry.space_group_name_H-M   'P 1'
#
loop_
_entity.id
_entity.type
_entity.pdbx_description
1 polymer ?
#
loop_
_entity_poly.entity_id
_entity_poly.type
_entity_poly.pdbx_seq_one_letter_code
_entity_poly.pdbx_strand_id
1 'polypeptide(L)' 'GAVLLYGIPRVVVGENRTFRGEEDLLRSRGVEVEVLEDAACELILKDFIREHPALWDEDIGR' A
#
# COMPACT_ATOMS: atom_id res chain seq x y z
N GLY A 1 1.16 7.47 -7.85
CA GLY A 1 1.55 7.92 -9.20
C GLY A 1 0.62 7.38 -10.28
N ALA A 2 0.77 6.10 -10.64
CA ALA A 2 0.00 5.47 -11.73
C ALA A 2 -1.52 5.63 -11.60
N VAL A 3 -2.08 5.51 -10.38
CA VAL A 3 -3.50 5.74 -10.09
C VAL A 3 -4.00 7.08 -10.65
N LEU A 4 -3.25 8.16 -10.42
CA LEU A 4 -3.60 9.49 -10.90
C LEU A 4 -3.40 9.62 -12.42
N LEU A 5 -2.31 9.04 -12.95
CA LEU A 5 -2.00 9.09 -14.39
C LEU A 5 -3.13 8.46 -15.22
N TYR A 6 -3.66 7.33 -14.78
CA TYR A 6 -4.72 6.61 -15.48
C TYR A 6 -6.14 7.04 -15.08
N GLY A 7 -6.28 8.01 -14.17
CA GLY A 7 -7.59 8.48 -13.73
C GLY A 7 -8.43 7.42 -13.03
N ILE A 8 -7.79 6.54 -12.25
CA ILE A 8 -8.51 5.52 -11.48
C ILE A 8 -9.27 6.22 -10.34
N PRO A 9 -10.61 6.11 -10.27
CA PRO A 9 -11.41 6.92 -9.36
C PRO A 9 -11.46 6.35 -7.93
N ARG A 10 -11.24 5.05 -7.76
CA ARG A 10 -11.31 4.36 -6.47
C ARG A 10 -10.19 3.35 -6.31
N VAL A 11 -9.60 3.32 -5.12
CA VAL A 11 -8.57 2.36 -4.71
C VAL A 11 -9.01 1.73 -3.40
N VAL A 12 -9.01 0.40 -3.36
CA VAL A 12 -9.23 -0.37 -2.12
C VAL A 12 -7.89 -0.98 -1.74
N VAL A 13 -7.44 -0.69 -0.52
CA VAL A 13 -6.17 -1.15 0.04
C VAL A 13 -6.47 -2.21 1.10
N GLY A 14 -5.80 -3.36 1.01
CA GLY A 14 -5.97 -4.44 1.99
C GLY A 14 -5.55 -4.01 3.39
N GLU A 15 -4.32 -3.50 3.53
CA GLU A 15 -3.77 -2.95 4.77
C GLU A 15 -2.75 -1.85 4.49
N ASN A 16 -2.49 -0.98 5.46
CA ASN A 16 -1.47 0.07 5.36
C ASN A 16 -0.63 0.24 6.64
N ARG A 17 -0.65 -0.76 7.53
CA ARG A 17 0.05 -0.71 8.82
C ARG A 17 1.52 -1.07 8.64
N THR A 18 1.78 -2.01 7.73
CA THR A 18 3.12 -2.50 7.43
C THR A 18 3.87 -1.51 6.55
N PHE A 19 3.18 -0.98 5.54
CA PHE A 19 3.70 0.06 4.67
C PHE A 19 2.59 1.03 4.26
N ARG A 20 2.81 2.32 4.49
CA ARG A 20 1.88 3.37 4.07
C ARG A 20 2.50 4.16 2.94
N GLY A 21 1.85 4.11 1.78
CA GLY A 21 2.19 4.94 0.63
C GLY A 21 1.52 6.33 0.66
N GLU A 22 1.46 6.96 -0.51
CA GLU A 22 0.91 8.31 -0.72
C GLU A 22 -0.64 8.34 -0.77
N GLU A 23 -1.33 7.67 0.16
CA GLU A 23 -2.80 7.61 0.18
C GLU A 23 -3.44 8.99 0.34
N ASP A 24 -2.83 9.86 1.16
CA ASP A 24 -3.35 11.21 1.40
C ASP A 24 -3.24 12.09 0.16
N LEU A 25 -2.19 11.89 -0.66
CA LEU A 25 -2.10 12.54 -1.97
C LEU A 25 -3.25 12.08 -2.86
N LEU A 26 -3.55 10.77 -2.93
CA LEU A 26 -4.67 10.26 -3.71
C LEU A 26 -6.00 10.87 -3.27
N ARG A 27 -6.28 10.88 -1.96
CA ARG A 27 -7.48 11.50 -1.37
C ARG A 27 -7.55 12.99 -1.72
N SER A 28 -6.45 13.72 -1.60
CA SER A 28 -6.39 15.17 -1.93
C SER A 28 -6.66 15.47 -3.41
N ARG A 29 -6.48 14.47 -4.29
CA ARG A 29 -6.75 14.55 -5.72
C ARG A 29 -8.13 14.00 -6.11
N GLY A 30 -8.99 13.71 -5.13
CA GLY A 30 -10.35 13.26 -5.34
C GLY A 30 -10.51 11.76 -5.63
N VAL A 31 -9.45 10.96 -5.42
CA VAL A 31 -9.56 9.50 -5.49
C VAL A 31 -10.17 8.98 -4.19
N GLU A 32 -11.19 8.14 -4.30
CA GLU A 32 -11.74 7.43 -3.14
C GLU A 32 -10.76 6.35 -2.69
N VAL A 33 -10.30 6.41 -1.44
CA VAL A 33 -9.36 5.44 -0.88
C VAL A 33 -9.96 4.79 0.36
N GLU A 34 -10.28 3.50 0.24
CA GLU A 34 -10.79 2.66 1.32
C GLU A 34 -9.68 1.71 1.80
N VAL A 35 -9.50 1.61 3.11
CA VAL A 35 -8.53 0.68 3.72
C VAL A 35 -9.33 -0.33 4.54
N LEU A 36 -9.19 -1.61 4.21
CA LEU A 36 -10.00 -2.68 4.80
C LEU A 36 -9.46 -3.15 6.17
N GLU A 37 -8.20 -2.85 6.48
CA GLU A 37 -7.49 -3.41 7.65
C GLU A 37 -7.55 -4.95 7.68
N ASP A 38 -7.35 -5.58 6.52
CA ASP A 38 -7.40 -7.04 6.38
C ASP A 38 -6.19 -7.69 7.08
N ALA A 39 -6.49 -8.42 8.16
CA ALA A 39 -5.49 -9.13 8.95
C ALA A 39 -4.72 -10.19 8.14
N ALA A 40 -5.31 -10.79 7.11
CA ALA A 40 -4.61 -11.75 6.26
C ALA A 40 -3.54 -11.06 5.41
N CYS A 41 -3.84 -9.88 4.85
CA CYS A 41 -2.85 -9.08 4.14
C CYS A 41 -1.70 -8.65 5.06
N GLU A 42 -2.03 -8.20 6.27
CA GLU A 42 -1.03 -7.77 7.25
C GLU A 42 -0.09 -8.93 7.65
N LEU A 43 -0.65 -10.12 7.91
CA LEU A 43 0.13 -11.29 8.28
C LEU A 43 1.08 -11.73 7.16
N ILE A 44 0.59 -11.84 5.93
CA ILE A 44 1.39 -12.26 4.78
C ILE A 44 2.59 -11.32 4.59
N LEU A 45 2.33 -9.99 4.61
CA LEU A 45 3.40 -9.03 4.37
C LEU A 45 4.39 -8.97 5.54
N LYS A 46 3.92 -9.07 6.79
CA LYS A 46 4.79 -9.13 7.97
C LYS A 46 5.70 -10.35 7.98
N ASP A 47 5.19 -11.51 7.58
CA ASP A 47 6.00 -12.73 7.53
C ASP A 47 7.04 -12.64 6.40
N PHE A 48 6.65 -12.14 5.22
CA PHE A 48 7.59 -11.90 4.12
C PHE A 48 8.73 -10.95 4.50
N ILE A 49 8.43 -9.80 5.10
CA ILE A 49 9.46 -8.83 5.52
C ILE A 49 10.40 -9.43 6.56
N ARG A 50 9.87 -10.25 7.49
CA ARG A 50 10.67 -10.92 8.51
C ARG A 50 11.63 -11.94 7.90
N GLU A 51 11.16 -12.70 6.92
CA GLU A 51 11.94 -13.76 6.28
C GLU A 51 12.92 -13.22 5.22
N HIS A 52 12.58 -12.10 4.59
CA HIS A 52 13.31 -11.54 3.44
C HIS A 52 13.51 -10.01 3.53
N PRO A 53 14.13 -9.48 4.61
CA PRO A 53 14.21 -8.03 4.82
C PRO A 53 14.97 -7.29 3.73
N ALA A 54 16.04 -7.87 3.18
CA ALA A 54 16.83 -7.24 2.12
C ALA A 54 16.06 -7.12 0.79
N LEU A 55 15.23 -8.12 0.46
CA LEU A 55 14.38 -8.07 -0.74
C LEU A 55 13.25 -7.06 -0.57
N TRP A 56 12.70 -6.95 0.64
CA TRP A 56 11.72 -5.91 0.93
C TRP A 56 12.31 -4.51 0.82
N ASP A 57 13.49 -4.28 1.41
CA ASP A 57 14.18 -2.99 1.34
C ASP A 57 14.46 -2.62 -0.14
N GLU A 58 14.91 -3.57 -0.97
CA GLU A 58 15.07 -3.38 -2.41
C GLU A 58 13.76 -2.94 -3.11
N ASP A 59 12.64 -3.60 -2.82
CA ASP A 59 11.33 -3.32 -3.45
C ASP A 59 10.82 -1.89 -3.13
N ILE A 60 11.09 -1.41 -1.92
CA ILE A 60 10.72 -0.04 -1.49
C ILE A 60 11.83 0.99 -1.75
N GLY A 61 12.98 0.58 -2.30
CA GLY A 61 14.10 1.46 -2.63
C GLY A 61 14.91 1.96 -1.42
N ARG A 62 15.06 1.15 -0.38
CA ARG A 62 15.95 1.37 0.78
C ARG A 62 17.26 0.59 0.62
#